data_AF-A0A0G0JGR2-F1
#
_entry.id   AF-A0A0G0JGR2-F1
#
_cell.length_a   1.000
_cell.length_b   1.000
_cell.length_c   1.000
_cell.angle_alpha   90.00
_cell.angle_beta   90.00
_cell.angle_gamma   90.00
#
_symmetry.space_group_name_H-M   'P 1'
#
loop_
_entity.id
_entity.type
_entity.pdbx_description
1 polymer ?
#
loop_
_entity_poly.entity_id
_entity_poly.type
_entity_poly.pdbx_seq_one_letter_code
_entity_poly.pdbx_strand_id
1 'polypeptide(L)'
;IFLRKYKPTLVYDPFAGSGTTLVEANALGIDSVGTDISIFNVLLSKVKTADYDISLLEKEICDILKRLDTYKSKFSKDEKVNKLFSTKNEYIQEWFAPNTQKELLCYSRLIKDYTYQDLLRIILSRSARSARLVTHYDLDFPKEPQTKPYQCYKHQRTCQPVEEAYKFLSRYTIDTLDRVKEFSKIKTKAKVIVNHADSREVELPKGIDMVFTSPPYIGLIDYHEQHKYAYELLGLKNNETKEIGPAKNGQSQQAKRDYIKGINDVLLHTRKYMTPKGLALIVVNDKYGLYKAEDAGFKEIGRVERHVNRRTGRREGAFYESILIWQKI
;
A
#
# COMPACT_ATOMS: atom_id res chain seq x y z
N ILE A 1 17.38 10.62 0.70
CA ILE A 1 18.11 11.92 0.60
C ILE A 1 17.72 12.87 1.72
N PHE A 2 16.46 13.29 1.81
CA PHE A 2 16.03 14.30 2.78
C PHE A 2 16.15 13.87 4.25
N LEU A 3 15.74 12.64 4.60
CA LEU A 3 15.95 12.09 5.94
C LEU A 3 17.44 12.11 6.34
N ARG A 4 18.35 11.75 5.42
CA ARG A 4 19.80 11.80 5.65
C ARG A 4 20.35 13.23 5.74
N LYS A 5 19.80 14.16 4.96
CA LYS A 5 20.23 15.56 4.90
C LYS A 5 19.84 16.31 6.18
N TYR A 6 18.58 16.19 6.60
CA TYR A 6 18.03 16.95 7.70
C TYR A 6 18.14 16.24 9.05
N LYS A 7 18.31 14.91 9.06
CA LYS A 7 18.48 14.08 10.26
C LYS A 7 17.45 14.40 11.36
N PRO A 8 16.14 14.36 11.03
CA PRO A 8 15.12 14.61 12.03
C PRO A 8 15.18 13.58 13.16
N THR A 9 14.69 13.98 14.33
CA THR A 9 14.48 13.07 15.46
C THR A 9 13.18 12.29 15.27
N LEU A 10 12.13 12.96 14.77
CA LEU A 10 10.80 12.38 14.61
C LEU A 10 10.16 12.82 13.30
N VAL A 11 10.01 11.87 12.37
CA VAL A 11 9.33 12.11 11.08
C VAL A 11 7.87 11.67 11.11
N TYR A 12 6.99 12.46 10.53
CA TYR A 12 5.58 12.11 10.31
C TYR A 12 5.22 12.04 8.83
N ASP A 13 4.50 10.98 8.45
CA ASP A 13 3.87 10.83 7.13
C ASP A 13 2.33 10.73 7.28
N PRO A 14 1.57 11.82 7.03
CA PRO A 14 0.10 11.81 7.09
C PRO A 14 -0.58 11.04 5.96
N PHE A 15 0.16 10.57 4.96
CA PHE A 15 -0.36 9.77 3.85
C PHE A 15 0.56 8.57 3.62
N ALA A 16 0.77 7.81 4.70
CA ALA A 16 1.86 6.83 4.80
C ALA A 16 1.82 5.76 3.71
N GLY A 17 0.65 5.44 3.16
CA GLY A 17 0.47 4.46 2.11
C GLY A 17 1.15 3.14 2.48
N SER A 18 2.03 2.66 1.60
CA SER A 18 2.77 1.42 1.84
C SER A 18 3.90 1.53 2.88
N GLY A 19 4.10 2.67 3.54
CA GLY A 19 5.03 2.86 4.65
C GLY A 19 6.48 3.16 4.26
N THR A 20 6.76 3.59 3.03
CA THR A 20 8.15 3.83 2.56
C THR A 20 8.91 4.80 3.45
N THR A 21 8.30 5.93 3.83
CA THR A 21 8.91 6.90 4.74
C THR A 21 9.31 6.27 6.06
N LEU A 22 8.46 5.40 6.62
CA LEU A 22 8.69 4.75 7.92
C LEU A 22 9.81 3.71 7.86
N VAL A 23 9.85 2.90 6.79
CA VAL A 23 10.91 1.92 6.55
C VAL A 23 12.27 2.61 6.40
N GLU A 24 12.33 3.67 5.59
CA GLU A 24 13.56 4.44 5.36
C GLU A 24 14.00 5.20 6.62
N ALA A 25 13.06 5.74 7.41
CA ALA A 25 13.36 6.37 8.69
C ALA A 25 13.94 5.37 9.69
N ASN A 26 13.32 4.20 9.84
CA ASN A 26 13.83 3.17 10.74
C ASN A 26 15.22 2.68 10.32
N ALA A 27 15.49 2.46 9.04
CA ALA A 27 16.83 2.09 8.54
C ALA A 27 17.91 3.15 8.85
N LEU A 28 17.50 4.39 9.12
CA LEU A 28 18.38 5.51 9.49
C LEU A 28 18.41 5.80 10.99
N GLY A 29 17.71 5.03 11.82
CA GLY A 29 17.65 5.27 13.27
C GLY A 29 16.73 6.43 13.67
N ILE A 30 15.76 6.79 12.82
CA ILE A 30 14.85 7.93 13.02
C ILE A 30 13.49 7.40 13.45
N ASP A 31 12.96 7.94 14.56
CA ASP A 31 11.62 7.61 15.02
C ASP A 31 10.59 8.14 14.01
N SER A 32 9.52 7.38 13.78
CA SER A 32 8.54 7.73 12.76
C SER A 32 7.11 7.40 13.16
N VAL A 33 6.21 8.25 12.66
CA VAL A 33 4.77 8.03 12.73
C VAL A 33 4.21 8.08 11.32
N GLY A 34 3.34 7.13 10.97
CA GLY A 34 2.58 7.14 9.73
C GLY A 34 1.09 7.07 10.02
N THR A 35 0.29 7.78 9.26
CA THR A 35 -1.18 7.64 9.28
C THR A 35 -1.67 7.38 7.87
N ASP A 36 -2.64 6.47 7.75
CA ASP A 36 -3.35 6.24 6.51
C ASP A 36 -4.80 5.84 6.80
N ILE A 37 -5.71 6.23 5.91
CA ILE A 37 -7.14 5.93 6.01
C ILE A 37 -7.47 4.53 5.47
N SER A 38 -6.63 3.98 4.59
CA SER A 38 -6.75 2.63 4.05
C SER A 38 -6.17 1.63 5.03
N ILE A 39 -7.03 0.81 5.64
CA ILE A 39 -6.60 -0.26 6.55
C ILE A 39 -5.64 -1.25 5.87
N PHE A 40 -5.77 -1.46 4.56
CA PHE A 40 -4.84 -2.30 3.80
C PHE A 40 -3.42 -1.71 3.75
N ASN A 41 -3.31 -0.40 3.50
CA ASN A 41 -2.03 0.32 3.52
C ASN A 41 -1.41 0.29 4.92
N VAL A 42 -2.22 0.49 5.95
CA VAL A 42 -1.78 0.37 7.35
C VAL A 42 -1.24 -1.02 7.65
N LEU A 43 -1.94 -2.08 7.25
CA LEU A 43 -1.48 -3.46 7.40
C LEU A 43 -0.13 -3.66 6.70
N LEU A 44 0.01 -3.18 5.46
CA LEU A 44 1.25 -3.29 4.69
C LEU A 44 2.41 -2.54 5.37
N SER A 45 2.16 -1.33 5.86
CA SER A 45 3.14 -0.52 6.58
C SER A 45 3.57 -1.19 7.89
N LYS A 46 2.63 -1.76 8.65
CA LYS A 46 2.92 -2.53 9.87
C LYS A 46 3.77 -3.76 9.56
N VAL A 47 3.41 -4.54 8.54
CA VAL A 47 4.17 -5.73 8.13
C VAL A 47 5.61 -5.38 7.75
N LYS A 48 5.84 -4.28 7.03
CA LYS A 48 7.19 -3.85 6.63
C LYS A 48 8.04 -3.34 7.78
N THR A 49 7.43 -2.90 8.88
CA THR A 49 8.13 -2.26 10.01
C THR A 49 8.12 -3.11 11.28
N ALA A 50 7.43 -4.25 11.27
CA ALA A 50 7.39 -5.21 12.36
C ALA A 50 8.73 -5.93 12.58
N ASP A 51 8.91 -6.50 13.76
CA ASP A 51 10.02 -7.38 14.10
C ASP A 51 9.64 -8.83 13.82
N TYR A 52 10.59 -9.59 13.28
CA TYR A 52 10.41 -11.00 12.95
C TYR A 52 11.56 -11.81 13.52
N ASP A 53 11.24 -12.87 14.25
CA ASP A 53 12.12 -14.03 14.38
C ASP A 53 12.17 -14.73 13.02
N ILE A 54 13.33 -14.61 12.36
CA ILE A 54 13.57 -15.14 11.01
C ILE A 54 13.42 -16.67 10.98
N SER A 55 13.90 -17.38 12.01
CA SER A 55 13.86 -18.85 12.03
C SER A 55 12.42 -19.34 12.16
N LEU A 56 11.62 -18.69 13.01
CA LEU A 56 10.20 -18.98 13.11
C LEU A 56 9.48 -18.63 11.81
N LEU A 57 9.75 -17.46 11.23
CA LEU A 57 9.12 -17.02 9.99
C LEU A 57 9.36 -18.02 8.85
N GLU A 58 10.60 -18.47 8.67
CA GLU A 58 10.96 -19.50 7.69
C GLU A 58 10.15 -20.78 7.88
N LYS A 59 10.05 -21.26 9.13
CA LYS A 59 9.29 -22.45 9.47
C LYS A 59 7.80 -22.29 9.12
N GLU A 60 7.18 -21.18 9.53
CA GLU A 60 5.76 -20.92 9.29
C GLU A 60 5.44 -20.83 7.79
N ILE A 61 6.29 -20.12 7.03
CA ILE A 61 6.16 -19.96 5.58
C ILE A 61 6.30 -21.30 4.84
N CYS A 62 7.27 -22.14 5.22
CA CYS A 62 7.44 -23.46 4.62
C CYS A 62 6.25 -24.38 4.94
N ASP A 63 5.77 -24.35 6.19
CA ASP A 63 4.66 -25.19 6.63
C ASP A 63 3.33 -24.81 5.94
N ILE A 64 2.99 -23.53 5.84
CA ILE A 64 1.73 -23.10 5.19
C ILE A 64 1.70 -23.50 3.72
N LEU A 65 2.83 -23.39 3.00
CA LEU A 65 2.93 -23.82 1.60
C LEU A 65 2.75 -25.34 1.47
N LYS A 66 3.38 -26.13 2.36
CA LYS A 66 3.23 -27.59 2.38
C LYS A 66 1.78 -28.02 2.66
N ARG A 67 1.12 -27.36 3.62
CA ARG A 67 -0.29 -27.62 3.94
C ARG A 67 -1.19 -27.24 2.77
N LEU A 68 -0.96 -26.10 2.12
CA LEU A 68 -1.69 -25.70 0.92
C LEU A 68 -1.54 -26.74 -0.21
N ASP A 69 -0.31 -27.19 -0.49
CA ASP A 69 -0.06 -28.21 -1.51
C ASP A 69 -0.80 -29.53 -1.22
N THR A 70 -0.81 -29.93 0.06
CA THR A 70 -1.57 -31.11 0.51
C THR A 70 -3.07 -30.96 0.23
N TYR A 71 -3.67 -29.79 0.49
CA TYR A 71 -5.09 -29.53 0.17
C TYR A 71 -5.34 -29.45 -1.34
N LYS A 72 -4.43 -28.84 -2.09
CA LYS A 72 -4.53 -28.70 -3.54
C LYS A 72 -4.67 -30.05 -4.24
N SER A 73 -3.94 -31.06 -3.78
CA SER A 73 -4.07 -32.45 -4.29
C SER A 73 -5.47 -33.08 -4.12
N LYS A 74 -6.30 -32.52 -3.22
CA LYS A 74 -7.64 -33.03 -2.87
C LYS A 74 -8.78 -32.25 -3.54
N PHE A 75 -8.53 -31.06 -4.10
CA PHE A 75 -9.58 -30.20 -4.68
C PHE A 75 -10.37 -30.85 -5.83
N SER A 76 -9.78 -31.77 -6.59
CA SER A 76 -10.48 -32.47 -7.67
C SER A 76 -11.24 -33.72 -7.22
N LYS A 77 -10.97 -34.24 -6.01
CA LYS A 77 -11.43 -35.57 -5.58
C LYS A 77 -12.35 -35.56 -4.36
N ASP A 78 -12.34 -34.49 -3.58
CA ASP A 78 -13.04 -34.42 -2.30
C ASP A 78 -14.08 -33.28 -2.30
N GLU A 79 -15.35 -33.66 -2.36
CA GLU A 79 -16.49 -32.73 -2.36
C GLU A 79 -16.60 -31.94 -1.04
N LYS A 80 -16.24 -32.55 0.10
CA LYS A 80 -16.25 -31.87 1.41
C LYS A 80 -15.20 -30.77 1.44
N VAL A 81 -13.99 -31.05 0.91
CA VAL A 81 -12.93 -30.06 0.77
C VAL A 81 -13.36 -28.92 -0.17
N ASN A 82 -14.02 -29.24 -1.28
CA ASN A 82 -14.55 -28.23 -2.20
C ASN A 82 -15.58 -27.32 -1.54
N LYS A 83 -16.50 -27.88 -0.76
CA LYS A 83 -17.49 -27.10 -0.01
C LYS A 83 -16.83 -26.23 1.06
N LEU A 84 -15.77 -26.72 1.71
CA LEU A 84 -15.03 -25.99 2.75
C LEU A 84 -14.36 -24.71 2.22
N PHE A 85 -13.88 -24.73 0.98
CA PHE A 85 -13.20 -23.61 0.33
C PHE A 85 -14.06 -22.96 -0.76
N SER A 86 -15.35 -22.82 -0.46
CA SER A 86 -16.30 -22.05 -1.26
C SER A 86 -16.61 -20.71 -0.59
N THR A 87 -17.08 -19.74 -1.36
CA THR A 87 -17.47 -18.42 -0.86
C THR A 87 -18.73 -17.93 -1.54
N LYS A 88 -19.49 -17.06 -0.87
CA LYS A 88 -20.62 -16.30 -1.44
C LYS A 88 -20.19 -14.88 -1.86
N ASN A 89 -18.92 -14.54 -1.70
CA ASN A 89 -18.40 -13.23 -2.08
C ASN A 89 -18.36 -13.13 -3.61
N GLU A 90 -19.19 -12.24 -4.17
CA GLU A 90 -19.35 -12.05 -5.61
C GLU A 90 -18.04 -11.63 -6.29
N TYR A 91 -17.26 -10.74 -5.67
CA TYR A 91 -15.98 -10.31 -6.21
C TYR A 91 -15.01 -11.49 -6.36
N ILE A 92 -14.91 -12.36 -5.34
CA ILE A 92 -14.03 -13.53 -5.42
C ILE A 92 -14.50 -14.50 -6.51
N GLN A 93 -15.82 -14.69 -6.66
CA GLN A 93 -16.38 -15.57 -7.68
C GLN A 93 -16.16 -15.04 -9.10
N GLU A 94 -16.26 -13.73 -9.29
CA GLU A 94 -16.13 -13.04 -10.57
C GLU A 94 -14.67 -12.92 -11.03
N TRP A 95 -13.76 -12.55 -10.12
CA TRP A 95 -12.41 -12.12 -10.49
C TRP A 95 -11.34 -13.21 -10.44
N PHE A 96 -11.68 -14.44 -10.04
CA PHE A 96 -10.73 -15.54 -9.91
C PHE A 96 -11.28 -16.83 -10.52
N ALA A 97 -10.43 -17.60 -11.20
CA ALA A 97 -10.82 -18.92 -11.70
C ALA A 97 -11.18 -19.88 -10.53
N PRO A 98 -12.05 -20.89 -10.74
CA PRO A 98 -12.52 -21.76 -9.66
C PRO A 98 -11.42 -22.43 -8.82
N ASN A 99 -10.32 -22.87 -9.43
CA ASN A 99 -9.19 -23.45 -8.70
C ASN A 99 -8.41 -22.38 -7.91
N THR A 100 -8.18 -21.22 -8.53
CA THR A 100 -7.60 -20.05 -7.87
C THR A 100 -8.38 -19.64 -6.62
N GLN A 101 -9.72 -19.61 -6.69
CA GLN A 101 -10.58 -19.31 -5.53
C GLN A 101 -10.30 -20.27 -4.37
N LYS A 102 -10.32 -21.58 -4.63
CA LYS A 102 -10.06 -22.60 -3.60
C LYS A 102 -8.68 -22.45 -2.97
N GLU A 103 -7.66 -22.20 -3.76
CA GLU A 103 -6.29 -22.01 -3.27
C GLU A 103 -6.17 -20.77 -2.38
N LEU A 104 -6.74 -19.63 -2.78
CA LEU A 104 -6.74 -18.39 -1.98
C LEU A 104 -7.53 -18.55 -0.68
N LEU A 105 -8.72 -19.16 -0.74
CA LEU A 105 -9.57 -19.40 0.45
C LEU A 105 -8.94 -20.42 1.40
N CYS A 106 -8.28 -21.45 0.86
CA CYS A 106 -7.51 -22.40 1.64
C CYS A 106 -6.38 -21.71 2.39
N TYR A 107 -5.53 -20.96 1.67
CA TYR A 107 -4.44 -20.21 2.29
C TYR A 107 -4.97 -19.24 3.36
N SER A 108 -6.02 -18.46 3.04
CA SER A 108 -6.68 -17.54 3.99
C SER A 108 -7.12 -18.24 5.28
N ARG A 109 -7.70 -19.44 5.17
CA ARG A 109 -8.12 -20.23 6.35
C ARG A 109 -6.94 -20.77 7.15
N LEU A 110 -5.82 -21.10 6.52
CA LEU A 110 -4.62 -21.62 7.20
C LEU A 110 -3.89 -20.54 8.01
N ILE A 111 -3.96 -19.26 7.58
CA ILE A 111 -3.27 -18.13 8.23
C ILE A 111 -3.49 -18.08 9.75
N LYS A 112 -4.70 -18.40 10.21
CA LYS A 112 -5.10 -18.32 11.63
C LYS A 112 -4.27 -19.22 12.57
N ASP A 113 -3.57 -20.22 12.03
CA ASP A 113 -2.78 -21.18 12.78
C ASP A 113 -1.33 -20.71 13.03
N TYR A 114 -0.97 -19.52 12.54
CA TYR A 114 0.41 -19.00 12.57
C TYR A 114 0.54 -17.73 13.42
N THR A 115 1.79 -17.41 13.78
CA THR A 115 2.16 -16.20 14.53
C THR A 115 2.13 -14.98 13.62
N TYR A 116 2.78 -15.04 12.46
CA TYR A 116 2.94 -13.89 11.56
C TYR A 116 1.76 -13.71 10.60
N GLN A 117 0.55 -13.72 11.13
CA GLN A 117 -0.70 -13.71 10.34
C GLN A 117 -0.80 -12.52 9.40
N ASP A 118 -0.44 -11.33 9.87
CA ASP A 118 -0.52 -10.10 9.09
C ASP A 118 0.44 -10.13 7.88
N LEU A 119 1.64 -10.68 8.04
CA LEU A 119 2.58 -10.88 6.93
C LEU A 119 2.00 -11.87 5.91
N LEU A 120 1.43 -12.99 6.37
CA LEU A 120 0.80 -13.98 5.49
C LEU A 120 -0.42 -13.40 4.76
N ARG A 121 -1.20 -12.50 5.39
CA ARG A 121 -2.30 -11.76 4.74
C ARG A 121 -1.79 -10.83 3.64
N ILE A 122 -0.64 -10.19 3.83
CA ILE A 122 0.01 -9.39 2.79
C ILE A 122 0.49 -10.28 1.63
N ILE A 123 1.11 -11.43 1.90
CA ILE A 123 1.48 -12.40 0.86
C ILE A 123 0.23 -12.85 0.09
N LEU A 124 -0.83 -13.22 0.79
CA LEU A 124 -2.10 -13.62 0.20
C LEU A 124 -2.66 -12.53 -0.72
N SER A 125 -2.73 -11.28 -0.25
CA SER A 125 -3.25 -10.16 -1.04
C SER A 125 -2.41 -9.90 -2.29
N ARG A 126 -1.07 -9.90 -2.17
CA ARG A 126 -0.16 -9.70 -3.30
C ARG A 126 -0.27 -10.84 -4.31
N SER A 127 -0.48 -12.06 -3.84
CA SER A 127 -0.69 -13.25 -4.68
C SER A 127 -2.03 -13.16 -5.40
N ALA A 128 -3.09 -12.77 -4.69
CA ALA A 128 -4.40 -12.52 -5.27
C ALA A 128 -4.33 -11.46 -6.36
N ARG A 129 -3.63 -10.32 -6.15
CA ARG A 129 -3.46 -9.28 -7.18
C ARG A 129 -2.99 -9.85 -8.52
N SER A 130 -2.02 -10.76 -8.48
CA SER A 130 -1.44 -11.39 -9.67
C SER A 130 -2.22 -12.59 -10.18
N ALA A 131 -3.02 -13.22 -9.32
CA ALA A 131 -3.84 -14.38 -9.66
C ALA A 131 -5.24 -14.01 -10.19
N ARG A 132 -5.63 -12.74 -10.12
CA ARG A 132 -6.85 -12.22 -10.71
C ARG A 132 -6.91 -12.49 -12.21
N LEU A 133 -8.12 -12.69 -12.71
CA LEU A 133 -8.45 -12.81 -14.13
C LEU A 133 -8.32 -11.43 -14.79
N VAL A 134 -7.08 -10.98 -15.02
CA VAL A 134 -6.79 -9.68 -15.63
C VAL A 134 -5.65 -9.80 -16.63
N THR A 135 -5.53 -8.82 -17.52
CA THR A 135 -4.38 -8.77 -18.42
C THR A 135 -3.12 -8.36 -17.65
N HIS A 136 -1.94 -8.81 -18.10
CA HIS A 136 -0.67 -8.45 -17.46
C HIS A 136 -0.39 -6.94 -17.43
N TYR A 137 -1.10 -6.15 -18.23
CA TYR A 137 -0.93 -4.70 -18.32
C TYR A 137 -2.01 -3.89 -17.62
N ASP A 138 -3.08 -4.52 -17.15
CA ASP A 138 -4.23 -3.87 -16.51
C ASP A 138 -4.39 -4.28 -15.04
N LEU A 139 -3.28 -4.46 -14.33
CA LEU A 139 -3.28 -4.89 -12.92
C LEU A 139 -3.76 -3.81 -11.94
N ASP A 140 -3.73 -2.55 -12.37
CA ASP A 140 -3.98 -1.40 -11.49
C ASP A 140 -5.48 -1.06 -11.45
N PHE A 141 -6.17 -1.04 -12.60
CA PHE A 141 -7.57 -0.63 -12.71
C PHE A 141 -8.37 -1.52 -13.69
N PRO A 142 -8.41 -2.84 -13.46
CA PRO A 142 -9.12 -3.74 -14.35
C PRO A 142 -10.62 -3.46 -14.32
N LYS A 143 -11.24 -3.41 -15.50
CA LYS A 143 -12.69 -3.13 -15.64
C LYS A 143 -13.55 -4.39 -15.69
N GLU A 144 -13.02 -5.45 -16.30
CA GLU A 144 -13.72 -6.72 -16.46
C GLU A 144 -12.75 -7.91 -16.32
N PRO A 145 -13.24 -9.09 -15.89
CA PRO A 145 -12.44 -10.31 -15.84
C PRO A 145 -12.01 -10.80 -17.23
N GLN A 146 -10.71 -11.04 -17.42
CA GLN A 146 -10.15 -11.66 -18.61
C GLN A 146 -10.24 -13.19 -18.53
N THR A 147 -11.31 -13.77 -19.09
CA THR A 147 -11.59 -15.23 -19.05
C THR A 147 -11.14 -15.99 -20.31
N LYS A 148 -10.65 -15.29 -21.33
CA LYS A 148 -10.19 -15.86 -22.60
C LYS A 148 -8.71 -15.55 -22.86
N PRO A 149 -8.03 -16.29 -23.77
CA PRO A 149 -6.69 -15.92 -24.23
C PRO A 149 -6.66 -14.48 -24.77
N TYR A 150 -5.54 -13.77 -24.59
CA TYR A 150 -5.37 -12.39 -25.06
C TYR A 150 -3.95 -12.11 -25.56
N GLN A 151 -3.84 -11.16 -26.50
CA GLN A 151 -2.54 -10.67 -26.94
C GLN A 151 -1.88 -9.81 -25.86
N CYS A 152 -0.71 -10.23 -25.39
CA CYS A 152 0.01 -9.54 -24.34
C CYS A 152 1.26 -8.88 -24.88
N TYR A 153 1.26 -7.55 -24.96
CA TYR A 153 2.43 -6.80 -25.41
C TYR A 153 3.62 -6.89 -24.45
N LYS A 154 3.40 -7.13 -23.15
CA LYS A 154 4.49 -7.29 -22.16
C LYS A 154 5.29 -8.58 -22.36
N HIS A 155 4.64 -9.62 -22.89
CA HIS A 155 5.27 -10.91 -23.16
C HIS A 155 5.43 -11.20 -24.66
N GLN A 156 4.95 -10.31 -25.52
CA GLN A 156 4.96 -10.45 -26.98
C GLN A 156 4.40 -11.79 -27.46
N ARG A 157 3.33 -12.26 -26.80
CA ARG A 157 2.67 -13.56 -27.09
C ARG A 157 1.23 -13.57 -26.63
N THR A 158 0.46 -14.54 -27.11
CA THR A 158 -0.84 -14.91 -26.53
C THR A 158 -0.65 -15.42 -25.11
N CYS A 159 -1.24 -14.74 -24.13
CA CYS A 159 -1.28 -15.19 -22.74
C CYS A 159 -2.63 -15.82 -22.42
N GLN A 160 -2.62 -16.77 -21.50
CA GLN A 160 -3.82 -17.42 -20.99
C GLN A 160 -4.27 -16.77 -19.67
N PRO A 161 -5.57 -16.82 -19.35
CA PRO A 161 -6.07 -16.52 -18.02
C PRO A 161 -5.38 -17.34 -16.94
N VAL A 162 -5.29 -16.78 -15.74
CA VAL A 162 -4.68 -17.47 -14.60
C VAL A 162 -5.67 -18.46 -13.99
N GLU A 163 -5.25 -19.72 -13.88
CA GLU A 163 -6.07 -20.79 -13.30
C GLU A 163 -5.55 -21.32 -11.94
N GLU A 164 -4.46 -20.75 -11.42
CA GLU A 164 -3.87 -21.13 -10.13
C GLU A 164 -3.27 -19.91 -9.41
N ALA A 165 -3.45 -19.85 -8.08
CA ALA A 165 -2.77 -18.95 -7.16
C ALA A 165 -1.48 -19.54 -6.57
N TYR A 166 -1.33 -20.87 -6.49
CA TYR A 166 -0.24 -21.53 -5.77
C TYR A 166 1.14 -21.04 -6.20
N LYS A 167 1.38 -20.90 -7.52
CA LYS A 167 2.66 -20.39 -8.03
C LYS A 167 2.98 -18.97 -7.55
N PHE A 168 1.96 -18.12 -7.39
CA PHE A 168 2.13 -16.76 -6.90
C PHE A 168 2.34 -16.74 -5.39
N LEU A 169 1.57 -17.54 -4.65
CA LEU A 169 1.73 -17.73 -3.21
C LEU A 169 3.14 -18.22 -2.89
N SER A 170 3.61 -19.28 -3.55
CA SER A 170 4.97 -19.81 -3.38
C SER A 170 6.04 -18.75 -3.71
N ARG A 171 5.95 -18.11 -4.89
CA ARG A 171 6.92 -17.09 -5.31
C ARG A 171 6.99 -15.92 -4.35
N TYR A 172 5.84 -15.34 -4.00
CA TYR A 172 5.80 -14.14 -3.16
C TYR A 172 6.08 -14.45 -1.70
N THR A 173 5.88 -15.68 -1.27
CA THR A 173 6.33 -16.14 0.04
C THR A 173 7.85 -16.10 0.15
N ILE A 174 8.56 -16.68 -0.82
CA ILE A 174 10.03 -16.68 -0.85
C ILE A 174 10.57 -15.24 -0.98
N ASP A 175 10.06 -14.45 -1.94
CA ASP A 175 10.48 -13.05 -2.11
C ASP A 175 10.21 -12.19 -0.86
N THR A 176 9.13 -12.46 -0.12
CA THR A 176 8.84 -11.73 1.13
C THR A 176 9.82 -12.11 2.23
N LEU A 177 10.14 -13.39 2.37
CA LEU A 177 11.15 -13.86 3.33
C LEU A 177 12.52 -13.20 3.06
N ASP A 178 12.95 -13.18 1.80
CA ASP A 178 14.23 -12.57 1.41
C ASP A 178 14.26 -11.07 1.75
N ARG A 179 13.18 -10.34 1.44
CA ARG A 179 13.04 -8.91 1.79
C ARG A 179 13.05 -8.66 3.29
N VAL A 180 12.41 -9.53 4.08
CA VAL A 180 12.42 -9.42 5.55
C VAL A 180 13.84 -9.63 6.08
N LYS A 181 14.57 -10.63 5.57
CA LYS A 181 15.98 -10.87 5.91
C LYS A 181 16.91 -9.74 5.49
N GLU A 182 16.65 -9.12 4.33
CA GLU A 182 17.43 -7.96 3.88
C GLU A 182 17.20 -6.77 4.80
N PHE A 183 15.93 -6.47 5.10
CA PHE A 183 15.60 -5.35 5.98
C PHE A 183 16.07 -5.58 7.40
N SER A 184 15.99 -6.80 7.95
CA SER A 184 16.44 -7.11 9.32
C SER A 184 17.92 -6.83 9.55
N LYS A 185 18.75 -6.80 8.49
CA LYS A 185 20.18 -6.45 8.58
C LYS A 185 20.43 -4.95 8.79
N ILE A 186 19.50 -4.10 8.37
CA ILE A 186 19.62 -2.64 8.43
C ILE A 186 18.60 -1.99 9.37
N LYS A 187 17.58 -2.75 9.79
CA LYS A 187 16.54 -2.30 10.71
C LYS A 187 17.18 -1.89 12.04
N THR A 188 16.73 -0.77 12.59
CA THR A 188 17.19 -0.27 13.88
C THR A 188 16.09 -0.40 14.94
N LYS A 189 16.42 -0.01 16.19
CA LYS A 189 15.47 0.06 17.31
C LYS A 189 14.60 1.32 17.28
N ALA A 190 14.70 2.16 16.24
CA ALA A 190 13.88 3.36 16.12
C ALA A 190 12.38 3.01 16.14
N LYS A 191 11.62 3.79 16.89
CA LYS A 191 10.19 3.55 17.12
C LYS A 191 9.42 3.87 15.84
N VAL A 192 8.53 2.96 15.46
CA VAL A 192 7.58 3.17 14.34
C VAL A 192 6.16 3.04 14.86
N ILE A 193 5.34 4.06 14.64
CA ILE A 193 3.90 4.06 14.97
C ILE A 193 3.11 4.14 13.67
N VAL A 194 2.14 3.25 13.48
CA VAL A 194 1.27 3.23 12.29
C VAL A 194 -0.19 3.31 12.70
N ASN A 195 -0.84 4.42 12.36
CA ASN A 195 -2.23 4.72 12.71
C ASN A 195 -3.16 4.43 11.53
N HIS A 196 -4.24 3.69 11.79
CA HIS A 196 -5.40 3.63 10.89
C HIS A 196 -6.41 4.67 11.34
N ALA A 197 -6.32 5.86 10.76
CA ALA A 197 -7.10 7.02 11.17
C ALA A 197 -7.20 8.04 10.04
N ASP A 198 -8.05 9.03 10.26
CA ASP A 198 -8.10 10.22 9.43
C ASP A 198 -7.00 11.19 9.89
N SER A 199 -6.08 11.56 8.98
CA SER A 199 -4.96 12.45 9.30
C SER A 199 -5.40 13.87 9.66
N ARG A 200 -6.67 14.22 9.45
CA ARG A 200 -7.28 15.49 9.92
C ARG A 200 -7.59 15.49 11.42
N GLU A 201 -7.67 14.32 12.05
CA GLU A 201 -8.21 14.14 13.41
C GLU A 201 -7.33 13.27 14.32
N VAL A 202 -6.37 12.53 13.76
CA VAL A 202 -5.55 11.55 14.50
C VAL A 202 -4.73 12.21 15.63
N GLU A 203 -4.73 11.64 16.82
CA GLU A 203 -3.83 12.11 17.88
C GLU A 203 -2.37 11.75 17.56
N LEU A 204 -1.48 12.73 17.72
CA LEU A 204 -0.06 12.62 17.35
C LEU A 204 0.84 12.88 18.56
N PRO A 205 2.05 12.30 18.59
CA PRO A 205 3.07 12.71 19.55
C PRO A 205 3.51 14.16 19.28
N LYS A 206 3.77 14.92 20.35
CA LYS A 206 4.42 16.23 20.24
C LYS A 206 5.88 16.07 19.84
N GLY A 207 6.44 17.09 19.20
CA GLY A 207 7.87 17.13 18.88
C GLY A 207 8.20 16.63 17.47
N ILE A 208 7.23 16.58 16.56
CA ILE A 208 7.50 16.27 15.15
C ILE A 208 8.37 17.38 14.56
N ASP A 209 9.61 17.07 14.20
CA ASP A 209 10.55 18.04 13.63
C ASP A 209 10.62 17.94 12.09
N MET A 210 10.04 16.89 11.50
CA MET A 210 9.86 16.77 10.07
C MET A 210 8.55 16.08 9.67
N VAL A 211 7.83 16.66 8.73
CA VAL A 211 6.79 15.97 7.94
C VAL A 211 7.44 15.60 6.62
N PHE A 212 7.32 14.34 6.19
CA PHE A 212 7.75 13.94 4.86
C PHE A 212 6.70 13.02 4.25
N THR A 213 6.07 13.47 3.16
CA THR A 213 4.87 12.81 2.63
C THR A 213 4.69 13.01 1.15
N SER A 214 3.85 12.16 0.56
CA SER A 214 3.38 12.25 -0.82
C SER A 214 1.85 12.11 -0.81
N PRO A 215 1.11 13.23 -0.72
CA PRO A 215 -0.35 13.19 -0.66
C PRO A 215 -0.96 12.54 -1.91
N PRO A 216 -2.21 12.04 -1.83
CA PRO A 216 -2.93 11.54 -3.01
C PRO A 216 -3.03 12.65 -4.06
N TYR A 217 -2.85 12.33 -5.35
CA TYR A 217 -2.99 13.33 -6.41
C TYR A 217 -4.45 13.41 -6.86
N ILE A 218 -5.00 14.63 -6.84
CA ILE A 218 -6.41 14.89 -7.13
C ILE A 218 -6.89 14.21 -8.41
N GLY A 219 -7.94 13.42 -8.27
CA GLY A 219 -8.66 12.83 -9.39
C GLY A 219 -7.86 11.73 -10.10
N LEU A 220 -6.77 11.23 -9.52
CA LEU A 220 -5.85 10.33 -10.21
C LEU A 220 -6.12 8.85 -9.94
N ILE A 221 -6.35 8.50 -8.67
CA ILE A 221 -6.47 7.12 -8.19
C ILE A 221 -7.55 7.07 -7.10
N ASP A 222 -8.45 6.09 -7.18
CA ASP A 222 -9.27 5.65 -6.07
C ASP A 222 -8.49 4.53 -5.33
N TYR A 223 -7.91 4.85 -4.17
CA TYR A 223 -6.93 3.95 -3.53
C TYR A 223 -7.57 2.72 -2.89
N HIS A 224 -8.82 2.83 -2.41
CA HIS A 224 -9.59 1.68 -1.95
C HIS A 224 -9.95 0.74 -3.11
N GLU A 225 -10.46 1.28 -4.23
CA GLU A 225 -10.83 0.47 -5.40
C GLU A 225 -9.61 -0.21 -6.03
N GLN A 226 -8.45 0.45 -6.09
CA GLN A 226 -7.19 -0.17 -6.54
C GLN A 226 -6.87 -1.47 -5.77
N HIS A 227 -7.23 -1.52 -4.49
CA HIS A 227 -6.98 -2.64 -3.60
C HIS A 227 -8.22 -3.48 -3.29
N LYS A 228 -9.32 -3.35 -4.05
CA LYS A 228 -10.60 -4.03 -3.80
C LYS A 228 -10.44 -5.53 -3.54
N TYR A 229 -9.58 -6.20 -4.31
CA TYR A 229 -9.22 -7.61 -4.12
C TYR A 229 -8.76 -7.95 -2.69
N ALA A 230 -7.99 -7.07 -2.04
CA ALA A 230 -7.52 -7.27 -0.69
C ALA A 230 -8.64 -7.02 0.33
N TYR A 231 -9.49 -6.01 0.09
CA TYR A 231 -10.64 -5.72 0.95
C TYR A 231 -11.62 -6.90 0.99
N GLU A 232 -11.98 -7.41 -0.18
CA GLU A 232 -12.91 -8.53 -0.33
C GLU A 232 -12.32 -9.85 0.22
N LEU A 233 -11.05 -10.12 -0.05
CA LEU A 233 -10.41 -11.37 0.37
C LEU A 233 -10.09 -11.42 1.86
N LEU A 234 -9.74 -10.28 2.47
CA LEU A 234 -9.32 -10.19 3.87
C LEU A 234 -10.44 -9.67 4.80
N GLY A 235 -11.63 -9.36 4.26
CA GLY A 235 -12.76 -8.83 5.02
C GLY A 235 -12.48 -7.49 5.68
N LEU A 236 -11.78 -6.59 4.98
CA LEU A 236 -11.36 -5.29 5.53
C LEU A 236 -12.50 -4.26 5.48
N LYS A 237 -12.55 -3.40 6.49
CA LYS A 237 -13.49 -2.27 6.50
C LYS A 237 -13.06 -1.20 5.50
N ASN A 238 -13.93 -0.90 4.54
CA ASN A 238 -13.73 0.15 3.55
C ASN A 238 -14.15 1.52 4.15
N ASN A 239 -13.28 2.54 4.02
CA ASN A 239 -13.51 3.93 4.47
C ASN A 239 -13.31 4.93 3.31
N GLU A 240 -13.56 4.53 2.06
CA GLU A 240 -13.31 5.33 0.86
C GLU A 240 -13.98 6.71 0.85
N THR A 241 -15.09 6.86 1.58
CA THR A 241 -15.81 8.14 1.69
C THR A 241 -15.00 9.23 2.38
N LYS A 242 -13.92 8.85 3.08
CA LYS A 242 -13.00 9.76 3.74
C LYS A 242 -11.76 10.10 2.90
N GLU A 243 -11.58 9.49 1.72
CA GLU A 243 -10.45 9.79 0.83
C GLU A 243 -10.42 11.26 0.41
N ILE A 244 -9.21 11.79 0.28
CA ILE A 244 -8.96 13.14 -0.22
C ILE A 244 -8.60 13.04 -1.71
N GLY A 245 -9.37 13.71 -2.56
CA GLY A 245 -9.15 13.75 -4.01
C GLY A 245 -9.34 12.45 -4.78
N PRO A 246 -10.35 11.59 -4.48
CA PRO A 246 -10.57 10.33 -5.19
C PRO A 246 -10.85 10.58 -6.69
N ALA A 247 -10.49 9.61 -7.55
CA ALA A 247 -10.66 9.71 -9.00
C ALA A 247 -12.13 9.83 -9.43
N LYS A 248 -13.05 9.15 -8.74
CA LYS A 248 -14.50 9.24 -9.00
C LYS A 248 -15.07 10.66 -8.91
N ASN A 249 -14.41 11.56 -8.17
CA ASN A 249 -14.82 12.97 -8.04
C ASN A 249 -14.25 13.88 -9.15
N GLY A 250 -13.37 13.36 -10.01
CA GLY A 250 -12.77 14.10 -11.11
C GLY A 250 -11.90 15.29 -10.67
N GLN A 251 -11.84 16.32 -11.51
CA GLN A 251 -10.98 17.50 -11.34
C GLN A 251 -11.72 18.83 -11.54
N SER A 252 -13.01 18.87 -11.21
CA SER A 252 -13.82 20.09 -11.26
C SER A 252 -13.25 21.17 -10.32
N GLN A 253 -13.65 22.43 -10.50
CA GLN A 253 -13.23 23.51 -9.59
C GLN A 253 -13.66 23.24 -8.15
N GLN A 254 -14.84 22.63 -7.95
CA GLN A 254 -15.29 22.21 -6.63
C GLN A 254 -14.37 21.11 -6.06
N ALA A 255 -14.08 20.06 -6.84
CA ALA A 255 -13.19 18.99 -6.40
C ALA A 255 -11.78 19.50 -6.04
N LYS A 256 -11.26 20.49 -6.78
CA LYS A 256 -9.99 21.17 -6.47
C LYS A 256 -10.05 21.91 -5.14
N ARG A 257 -11.14 22.66 -4.87
CA ARG A 257 -11.32 23.36 -3.60
C ARG A 257 -11.40 22.39 -2.42
N ASP A 258 -12.18 21.31 -2.56
CA ASP A 258 -12.34 20.30 -1.51
C ASP A 258 -11.03 19.55 -1.24
N TYR A 259 -10.30 19.24 -2.30
CA TYR A 259 -8.95 18.65 -2.20
C TYR A 259 -7.99 19.57 -1.44
N ILE A 260 -7.85 20.83 -1.86
CA ILE A 260 -6.97 21.81 -1.19
C ILE A 260 -7.35 21.94 0.28
N LYS A 261 -8.65 22.08 0.57
CA LYS A 261 -9.15 22.16 1.94
C LYS A 261 -8.74 20.93 2.74
N GLY A 262 -8.94 19.73 2.21
CA GLY A 262 -8.56 18.48 2.89
C GLY A 262 -7.06 18.39 3.18
N ILE A 263 -6.21 18.76 2.22
CA ILE A 263 -4.75 18.80 2.43
C ILE A 263 -4.37 19.84 3.49
N ASN A 264 -4.94 21.05 3.42
CA ASN A 264 -4.68 22.11 4.39
C ASN A 264 -5.15 21.71 5.80
N ASP A 265 -6.31 21.07 5.93
CA ASP A 265 -6.82 20.58 7.22
C ASP A 265 -5.83 19.58 7.86
N VAL A 266 -5.26 18.66 7.05
CA VAL A 266 -4.22 17.72 7.51
C VAL A 266 -2.95 18.45 7.94
N LEU A 267 -2.48 19.42 7.16
CA LEU A 267 -1.25 20.18 7.48
C LEU A 267 -1.44 21.06 8.71
N LEU A 268 -2.58 21.74 8.84
CA LEU A 268 -2.93 22.57 10.01
C LEU A 268 -3.06 21.72 11.27
N HIS A 269 -3.67 20.53 11.18
CA HIS A 269 -3.73 19.58 12.29
C HIS A 269 -2.32 19.14 12.70
N THR A 270 -1.52 18.65 11.75
CA THR A 270 -0.14 18.21 11.96
C THR A 270 0.71 19.31 12.59
N ARG A 271 0.57 20.55 12.12
CA ARG A 271 1.34 21.71 12.59
C ARG A 271 1.20 21.92 14.10
N LYS A 272 0.07 21.58 14.71
CA LYS A 272 -0.15 21.68 16.17
C LYS A 272 0.84 20.84 17.00
N TYR A 273 1.34 19.75 16.42
CA TYR A 273 2.24 18.80 17.08
C TYR A 273 3.72 18.99 16.70
N MET A 274 4.00 19.85 15.70
CA MET A 274 5.35 20.10 15.22
C MET A 274 6.17 21.02 16.13
N THR A 275 7.48 20.83 16.18
CA THR A 275 8.43 21.74 16.84
C THR A 275 8.46 23.11 16.17
N PRO A 276 8.87 24.19 16.89
CA PRO A 276 9.19 25.47 16.24
C PRO A 276 10.22 25.26 15.13
N LYS A 277 10.02 25.89 13.96
CA LYS A 277 10.87 25.76 12.77
C LYS A 277 10.97 24.33 12.19
N GLY A 278 10.09 23.40 12.59
CA GLY A 278 9.99 22.08 11.99
C GLY A 278 9.71 22.15 10.48
N LEU A 279 10.18 21.15 9.74
CA LEU A 279 10.11 21.13 8.27
C LEU A 279 8.92 20.31 7.78
N ALA A 280 8.29 20.74 6.69
CA ALA A 280 7.34 19.94 5.94
C ALA A 280 7.86 19.77 4.51
N LEU A 281 8.16 18.53 4.13
CA LEU A 281 8.57 18.15 2.79
C LEU A 281 7.45 17.40 2.11
N ILE A 282 6.92 17.97 1.04
CA ILE A 282 5.72 17.46 0.38
C ILE A 282 6.06 17.15 -1.07
N VAL A 283 5.98 15.88 -1.44
CA VAL A 283 6.18 15.40 -2.81
C VAL A 283 4.88 15.52 -3.58
N VAL A 284 4.85 16.39 -4.58
CA VAL A 284 3.64 16.75 -5.30
C VAL A 284 3.88 16.74 -6.81
N ASN A 285 2.83 16.43 -7.56
CA ASN A 285 2.71 16.91 -8.92
C ASN A 285 1.75 18.10 -8.92
N ASP A 286 2.28 19.29 -8.65
CA ASP A 286 1.47 20.50 -8.53
C ASP A 286 1.18 21.16 -9.88
N LYS A 287 0.59 20.40 -10.80
CA LYS A 287 0.19 20.89 -12.13
C LYS A 287 -0.73 22.12 -12.06
N TYR A 288 -1.47 22.31 -10.96
CA TYR A 288 -2.51 23.32 -10.83
C TYR A 288 -2.20 24.43 -9.82
N GLY A 289 -1.00 24.48 -9.23
CA GLY A 289 -0.62 25.50 -8.26
C GLY A 289 -1.47 25.47 -6.97
N LEU A 290 -1.83 24.27 -6.51
CA LEU A 290 -2.75 24.02 -5.40
C LEU A 290 -2.11 24.20 -4.03
N TYR A 291 -0.77 24.20 -3.95
CA TYR A 291 -0.04 24.21 -2.68
C TYR A 291 0.49 25.60 -2.36
N LYS A 292 -0.06 26.21 -1.30
CA LYS A 292 0.40 27.49 -0.76
C LYS A 292 0.78 27.32 0.70
N ALA A 293 2.07 27.57 1.02
CA ALA A 293 2.60 27.34 2.36
C ALA A 293 1.88 28.19 3.43
N GLU A 294 1.56 29.43 3.07
CA GLU A 294 0.96 30.45 3.95
C GLU A 294 -0.42 30.01 4.47
N ASP A 295 -1.22 29.36 3.63
CA ASP A 295 -2.56 28.86 3.95
C ASP A 295 -2.54 27.80 5.07
N ALA A 296 -1.40 27.13 5.25
CA ALA A 296 -1.18 26.13 6.29
C ALA A 296 -0.29 26.61 7.45
N GLY A 297 0.10 27.90 7.47
CA GLY A 297 0.97 28.47 8.50
C GLY A 297 2.44 28.07 8.37
N PHE A 298 2.91 27.90 7.13
CA PHE A 298 4.29 27.62 6.78
C PHE A 298 4.87 28.70 5.86
N LYS A 299 6.19 28.74 5.77
CA LYS A 299 6.95 29.51 4.78
C LYS A 299 7.63 28.55 3.82
N GLU A 300 7.47 28.75 2.50
CA GLU A 300 8.27 28.03 1.52
C GLU A 300 9.72 28.52 1.58
N ILE A 301 10.66 27.61 1.82
CA ILE A 301 12.10 27.90 1.93
C ILE A 301 12.92 27.20 0.83
N GLY A 302 12.29 26.37 0.01
CA GLY A 302 12.93 25.74 -1.13
C GLY A 302 12.00 24.82 -1.90
N ARG A 303 12.43 24.46 -3.11
CA ARG A 303 11.75 23.54 -4.01
C ARG A 303 12.79 22.73 -4.77
N VAL A 304 12.52 21.43 -4.96
CA VAL A 304 13.38 20.54 -5.74
C VAL A 304 12.55 19.85 -6.81
N GLU A 305 12.91 20.01 -8.07
CA GLU A 305 12.27 19.34 -9.20
C GLU A 305 12.92 17.97 -9.45
N ARG A 306 12.12 16.95 -9.74
CA ARG A 306 12.61 15.62 -10.12
C ARG A 306 11.84 15.04 -11.29
N HIS A 307 12.54 14.32 -12.17
CA HIS A 307 11.93 13.54 -13.24
C HIS A 307 11.60 12.11 -12.78
N VAL A 308 10.40 11.61 -13.10
CA VAL A 308 9.92 10.29 -12.72
C VAL A 308 10.09 9.32 -13.89
N ASN A 309 11.23 8.61 -13.89
CA ASN A 309 11.66 7.72 -14.98
C ASN A 309 10.94 6.35 -15.04
N ARG A 310 10.24 5.92 -13.98
CA ARG A 310 9.63 4.58 -13.90
C ARG A 310 8.21 4.66 -13.35
N ARG A 311 7.20 4.58 -14.23
CA ARG A 311 5.80 4.43 -13.84
C ARG A 311 5.24 3.08 -14.27
N THR A 312 4.33 2.54 -13.45
CA THR A 312 3.48 1.41 -13.84
C THR A 312 2.40 1.92 -14.80
N GLY A 313 2.31 1.30 -15.98
CA GLY A 313 1.42 1.71 -17.08
C GLY A 313 2.09 2.66 -18.10
N ARG A 314 1.82 2.45 -19.40
CA ARG A 314 2.25 3.38 -20.45
C ARG A 314 1.37 4.63 -20.36
N ARG A 315 1.89 5.70 -19.76
CA ARG A 315 1.38 7.07 -19.98
C ARG A 315 2.47 7.79 -20.78
N GLU A 316 2.16 8.24 -21.98
CA GLU A 316 3.10 9.00 -22.81
C GLU A 316 3.44 10.34 -22.14
N GLY A 317 4.72 10.73 -22.18
CA GLY A 317 5.22 12.01 -21.67
C GLY A 317 6.12 11.92 -20.44
N ALA A 318 7.11 12.83 -20.40
CA ALA A 318 7.91 13.10 -19.22
C ALA A 318 7.01 13.56 -18.07
N PHE A 319 7.26 13.09 -16.84
CA PHE A 319 6.51 13.53 -15.67
C PHE A 319 7.45 13.91 -14.58
N TYR A 320 7.12 15.06 -14.02
CA TYR A 320 7.91 15.72 -13.04
C TYR A 320 7.09 15.79 -11.76
N GLU A 321 7.80 15.68 -10.66
CA GLU A 321 7.29 15.97 -9.34
C GLU A 321 8.18 17.04 -8.73
N SER A 322 7.57 17.89 -7.94
CA SER A 322 8.24 18.89 -7.14
C SER A 322 8.24 18.43 -5.69
N ILE A 323 9.33 18.67 -4.98
CA ILE A 323 9.42 18.47 -3.54
C ILE A 323 9.44 19.86 -2.93
N LEU A 324 8.31 20.25 -2.36
CA LEU A 324 8.15 21.50 -1.65
C LEU A 324 8.84 21.38 -0.29
N ILE A 325 9.67 22.36 0.08
CA ILE A 325 10.37 22.41 1.37
C ILE A 325 9.84 23.61 2.13
N TRP A 326 9.01 23.33 3.12
CA TRP A 326 8.32 24.33 3.91
C TRP A 326 8.84 24.31 5.35
N GLN A 327 8.85 25.46 6.01
CA GLN A 327 9.23 25.62 7.40
C GLN A 327 8.06 26.21 8.20
N LYS A 328 7.76 25.64 9.35
CA LYS A 328 6.73 26.14 10.25
C LYS A 328 7.07 27.55 10.74
N ILE A 329 6.13 28.49 10.60
CA ILE A 329 6.19 29.85 11.13
C ILE A 329 5.76 29.85 12.59
#